data_AF-A0A537N0B1-F1
#
_entry.id   AF-A0A537N0B1-F1
#
_cell.length_a   1.000
_cell.length_b   1.000
_cell.length_c   1.000
_cell.angle_alpha   90.00
_cell.angle_beta   90.00
_cell.angle_gamma   90.00
#
_symmetry.space_group_name_H-M   'P 1'
#
loop_
_entity.id
_entity.type
_entity.pdbx_description
1 polymer ?
#
loop_
_entity_poly.entity_id
_entity_poly.type
_entity_poly.pdbx_seq_one_letter_code
_entity_poly.pdbx_strand_id
1 'polypeptide(L)'
;FGPTSTRLRNRSATPTPVYLLAAGPRMIELAGEMADGVFLMVGLHSAAVRAALRHLEEGARRAGRSLAGFPVVFVVTLGLGSDAEVGTRWVRSWFAPGQPFLAYPSASNLRWLGAAGFELEDTHDPAAIPEDQARRIADAFGLFGPPERCAERLLQAREDAGVEHVFLFPAHDLAGGYDMPEAEVQAFAEVIRPRLGA
;
A
#
# COMPACT_ATOMS: atom_id res chain seq x y z
N PHE A 1 -27.65 22.71 -5.99
CA PHE A 1 -26.88 23.35 -4.92
C PHE A 1 -26.80 24.84 -5.22
N GLY A 2 -27.35 25.70 -4.34
CA GLY A 2 -27.50 27.15 -4.57
C GLY A 2 -26.29 27.97 -4.09
N PRO A 3 -26.41 29.32 -4.06
CA PRO A 3 -25.32 30.25 -3.74
C PRO A 3 -24.98 30.37 -2.24
N THR A 4 -25.38 29.41 -1.42
CA THR A 4 -25.22 29.49 0.04
C THR A 4 -23.77 29.22 0.42
N SER A 5 -23.02 30.30 0.65
CA SER A 5 -21.67 30.24 1.19
C SER A 5 -21.69 29.65 2.61
N THR A 6 -20.90 28.59 2.84
CA THR A 6 -20.73 27.96 4.15
C THR A 6 -19.25 28.06 4.55
N ARG A 7 -19.00 28.29 5.84
CA ARG A 7 -17.64 28.32 6.42
C ARG A 7 -17.56 27.47 7.68
N LEU A 8 -16.42 26.83 7.91
CA LEU A 8 -16.10 26.18 9.18
C LEU A 8 -15.98 27.25 10.28
N ARG A 9 -16.70 27.07 11.39
CA ARG A 9 -16.66 27.99 12.55
C ARG A 9 -15.42 27.80 13.41
N ASN A 10 -14.86 26.59 13.41
CA ASN A 10 -13.65 26.24 14.14
C ASN A 10 -12.59 25.83 13.13
N ARG A 11 -11.61 26.70 12.89
CA ARG A 11 -10.49 26.45 11.99
C ARG A 11 -9.23 26.31 12.84
N SER A 12 -8.41 25.32 12.53
CA SER A 12 -7.03 25.28 13.00
C SER A 12 -6.28 26.51 12.47
N ALA A 13 -5.34 27.04 13.27
CA ALA A 13 -4.52 28.18 12.88
C ALA A 13 -3.73 27.90 11.59
N THR A 14 -3.25 26.67 11.44
CA THR A 14 -2.67 26.11 10.21
C THR A 14 -3.71 25.22 9.53
N PRO A 15 -3.94 25.36 8.20
CA PRO A 15 -4.80 24.43 7.47
C PRO A 15 -4.40 22.97 7.73
N THR A 16 -5.36 22.12 8.05
CA THR A 16 -5.12 20.68 8.21
C THR A 16 -4.76 20.07 6.87
N PRO A 17 -3.60 19.39 6.73
CA PRO A 17 -3.22 18.74 5.48
C PRO A 17 -4.26 17.68 5.06
N VAL A 18 -4.57 17.62 3.77
CA VAL A 18 -5.48 16.64 3.19
C VAL A 18 -4.68 15.59 2.44
N TYR A 19 -4.69 14.36 2.96
CA TYR A 19 -4.07 13.21 2.31
C TYR A 19 -5.12 12.42 1.53
N LEU A 20 -4.75 11.91 0.35
CA LEU A 20 -5.60 10.97 -0.39
C LEU A 20 -5.04 9.56 -0.32
N LEU A 21 -5.91 8.60 0.04
CA LEU A 21 -5.64 7.19 -0.18
C LEU A 21 -5.93 6.84 -1.63
N ALA A 22 -4.92 6.37 -2.36
CA ALA A 22 -5.00 6.12 -3.78
C ALA A 22 -4.39 4.76 -4.14
N ALA A 23 -5.22 3.90 -4.74
CA ALA A 23 -4.81 2.61 -5.30
C ALA A 23 -4.89 2.60 -6.84
N GLY A 24 -5.73 3.41 -7.46
CA GLY A 24 -5.89 3.45 -8.92
C GLY A 24 -5.12 4.58 -9.59
N PRO A 25 -4.65 4.42 -10.85
CA PRO A 25 -3.87 5.45 -11.56
C PRO A 25 -4.51 6.85 -11.54
N ARG A 26 -5.81 6.95 -11.78
CA ARG A 26 -6.56 8.22 -11.77
C ARG A 26 -6.65 8.85 -10.38
N MET A 27 -6.77 8.04 -9.34
CA MET A 27 -6.77 8.54 -7.95
C MET A 27 -5.38 9.04 -7.55
N ILE A 28 -4.32 8.37 -8.03
CA ILE A 28 -2.94 8.81 -7.80
C ILE A 28 -2.67 10.13 -8.53
N GLU A 29 -3.10 10.25 -9.79
CA GLU A 29 -3.05 11.51 -10.52
C GLU A 29 -3.83 12.63 -9.79
N LEU A 30 -5.04 12.33 -9.29
CA LEU A 30 -5.82 13.29 -8.51
C LEU A 30 -5.09 13.73 -7.23
N ALA A 31 -4.40 12.80 -6.56
CA ALA A 31 -3.59 13.11 -5.38
C ALA A 31 -2.45 14.07 -5.72
N GLY A 32 -1.74 13.84 -6.82
CA GLY A 32 -0.69 14.74 -7.27
C GLY A 32 -1.22 16.12 -7.66
N GLU A 33 -2.44 16.17 -8.19
CA GLU A 33 -3.09 17.41 -8.60
C GLU A 33 -3.54 18.25 -7.38
N MET A 34 -4.19 17.64 -6.39
CA MET A 34 -4.96 18.39 -5.38
C MET A 34 -4.58 18.14 -3.91
N ALA A 35 -3.89 17.05 -3.57
CA ALA A 35 -3.64 16.69 -2.18
C ALA A 35 -2.44 17.41 -1.56
N ASP A 36 -2.28 17.29 -0.24
CA ASP A 36 -1.08 17.69 0.51
C ASP A 36 -0.14 16.50 0.79
N GLY A 37 -0.61 15.29 0.52
CA GLY A 37 0.14 14.03 0.67
C GLY A 37 -0.67 12.86 0.11
N VAL A 38 -0.04 11.70 -0.04
CA VAL A 38 -0.70 10.50 -0.59
C VAL A 38 -0.37 9.25 0.20
N PHE A 39 -1.37 8.39 0.39
CA PHE A 39 -1.21 7.00 0.80
C PHE A 39 -1.35 6.11 -0.44
N LEU A 40 -0.30 5.40 -0.82
CA LEU A 40 -0.25 4.54 -2.01
C LEU A 40 -0.36 3.07 -1.60
N MET A 41 -1.38 2.38 -2.09
CA MET A 41 -1.47 0.93 -1.95
C MET A 41 -1.14 0.28 -3.30
N VAL A 42 0.16 0.13 -3.57
CA VAL A 42 0.67 -0.27 -4.91
C VAL A 42 1.72 -1.39 -4.85
N GLY A 43 1.93 -1.98 -3.67
CA GLY A 43 3.01 -2.93 -3.39
C GLY A 43 4.37 -2.26 -3.19
N LEU A 44 5.42 -3.07 -3.08
CA LEU A 44 6.80 -2.64 -2.85
C LEU A 44 7.73 -2.94 -4.03
N HIS A 45 7.24 -3.64 -5.06
CA HIS A 45 8.05 -3.94 -6.23
C HIS A 45 8.46 -2.66 -6.96
N SER A 46 9.75 -2.50 -7.23
CA SER A 46 10.32 -1.23 -7.70
C SER A 46 9.69 -0.74 -9.02
N ALA A 47 9.31 -1.65 -9.92
CA ALA A 47 8.62 -1.30 -11.16
C ALA A 47 7.19 -0.77 -10.92
N ALA A 48 6.46 -1.35 -9.96
CA ALA A 48 5.12 -0.91 -9.58
C ALA A 48 5.17 0.46 -8.88
N VAL A 49 6.08 0.62 -7.92
CA VAL A 49 6.33 1.90 -7.22
C VAL A 49 6.67 3.00 -8.23
N ARG A 50 7.64 2.78 -9.12
CA ARG A 50 8.00 3.76 -10.17
C ARG A 50 6.82 4.08 -11.09
N ALA A 51 5.98 3.09 -11.43
CA ALA A 51 4.80 3.33 -12.26
C ALA A 51 3.77 4.20 -11.55
N ALA A 52 3.50 3.93 -10.27
CA ALA A 52 2.61 4.73 -9.44
C ALA A 52 3.12 6.18 -9.29
N LEU A 53 4.41 6.37 -9.02
CA LEU A 53 5.00 7.70 -8.88
C LEU A 53 4.90 8.54 -10.16
N ARG A 54 5.02 7.94 -11.35
CA ARG A 54 4.79 8.65 -12.63
C ARG A 54 3.36 9.19 -12.76
N HIS A 55 2.36 8.44 -12.27
CA HIS A 55 0.98 8.94 -12.23
C HIS A 55 0.83 10.12 -11.26
N LEU A 56 1.54 10.08 -10.12
CA LEU A 56 1.53 11.17 -9.15
C LEU A 56 2.14 12.44 -9.75
N GLU A 57 3.30 12.31 -10.41
CA GLU A 57 3.99 13.38 -11.13
C GLU A 57 3.13 13.99 -12.24
N GLU A 58 2.43 13.15 -13.02
CA GLU A 58 1.51 13.62 -14.06
C GLU A 58 0.36 14.46 -13.49
N GLY A 59 -0.21 14.03 -12.36
CA GLY A 59 -1.18 14.82 -11.61
C GLY A 59 -0.67 16.20 -11.20
N ALA A 60 0.50 16.23 -10.58
CA ALA A 60 1.15 17.48 -10.15
C ALA A 60 1.48 18.40 -11.33
N ARG A 61 1.94 17.83 -12.45
CA ARG A 61 2.25 18.56 -13.68
C ARG A 61 1.01 19.25 -14.25
N ARG A 62 -0.16 18.60 -14.24
CA ARG A 62 -1.42 19.21 -14.70
C ARG A 62 -1.85 20.41 -13.85
N ALA A 63 -1.59 20.36 -12.54
CA ALA A 63 -1.83 21.47 -11.62
C ALA A 63 -0.70 22.53 -11.62
N GLY A 64 0.39 22.32 -12.36
CA GLY A 64 1.55 23.22 -12.35
C GLY A 64 2.24 23.33 -11.00
N ARG A 65 2.24 22.26 -10.18
CA ARG A 65 2.80 22.26 -8.83
C ARG A 65 4.00 21.31 -8.70
N SER A 66 4.83 21.59 -7.70
CA SER A 66 5.97 20.75 -7.33
C SER A 66 5.56 19.66 -6.32
N LEU A 67 6.18 18.49 -6.44
CA LEU A 67 6.12 17.42 -5.43
C LEU A 67 7.35 17.44 -4.49
N ALA A 68 8.19 18.48 -4.53
CA ALA A 68 9.31 18.61 -3.62
C ALA A 68 8.81 18.66 -2.16
N GLY A 69 9.27 17.71 -1.33
CA GLY A 69 8.79 17.56 0.04
C GLY A 69 7.36 17.04 0.18
N PHE A 70 6.74 16.55 -0.90
CA PHE A 70 5.40 15.97 -0.87
C PHE A 70 5.41 14.59 -0.17
N PRO A 71 4.67 14.41 0.93
CA PRO A 71 4.65 13.13 1.65
C PRO A 71 4.01 12.02 0.83
N VAL A 72 4.78 10.95 0.60
CA VAL A 72 4.32 9.71 -0.02
C VAL A 72 4.46 8.59 0.99
N VAL A 73 3.32 8.03 1.43
CA VAL A 73 3.28 6.92 2.39
C VAL A 73 2.80 5.67 1.67
N PHE A 74 3.56 4.59 1.71
CA PHE A 74 3.17 3.32 1.12
C PHE A 74 2.36 2.50 2.13
N VAL A 75 1.12 2.17 1.79
CA VAL A 75 0.30 1.23 2.55
C VAL A 75 0.74 -0.18 2.18
N VAL A 76 1.34 -0.87 3.14
CA VAL A 76 1.97 -2.18 2.91
C VAL A 76 1.32 -3.22 3.82
N THR A 77 0.82 -4.29 3.20
CA THR A 77 0.27 -5.41 3.95
C THR A 77 1.36 -6.12 4.75
N LEU A 78 1.11 -6.37 6.04
CA LEU A 78 2.02 -7.05 6.96
C LEU A 78 1.33 -8.30 7.53
N GLY A 79 1.87 -9.49 7.29
CA GLY A 79 1.41 -10.73 7.90
C GLY A 79 2.56 -11.47 8.58
N LEU A 80 2.53 -11.56 9.90
CA LEU A 80 3.55 -12.25 10.66
C LEU A 80 3.33 -13.77 10.71
N GLY A 81 4.43 -14.51 10.75
CA GLY A 81 4.42 -15.95 11.05
C GLY A 81 5.79 -16.59 10.92
N SER A 82 5.89 -17.86 11.27
CA SER A 82 7.16 -18.60 11.33
C SER A 82 7.74 -18.98 9.98
N ASP A 83 6.95 -18.89 8.91
CA ASP A 83 7.31 -19.37 7.58
C ASP A 83 6.90 -18.40 6.47
N ALA A 84 7.40 -18.66 5.27
CA ALA A 84 7.04 -17.92 4.07
C ALA A 84 5.61 -18.22 3.57
N GLU A 85 4.92 -19.23 4.13
CA GLU A 85 3.59 -19.64 3.68
C GLU A 85 2.52 -18.62 4.06
N VAL A 86 2.74 -17.78 5.07
CA VAL A 86 1.84 -16.67 5.42
C VAL A 86 1.51 -15.81 4.21
N GLY A 87 2.53 -15.44 3.43
CA GLY A 87 2.36 -14.62 2.22
C GLY A 87 1.60 -15.36 1.13
N THR A 88 1.96 -16.62 0.89
CA THR A 88 1.26 -17.49 -0.07
C THR A 88 -0.23 -17.63 0.28
N ARG A 89 -0.55 -17.85 1.55
CA ARG A 89 -1.94 -17.94 2.03
C ARG A 89 -2.69 -16.63 1.81
N TRP A 90 -2.08 -15.50 2.13
CA TRP A 90 -2.67 -14.19 1.89
C TRP A 90 -3.00 -13.97 0.41
N VAL A 91 -2.04 -14.23 -0.49
CA VAL A 91 -2.25 -14.11 -1.95
C VAL A 91 -3.40 -15.00 -2.43
N ARG A 92 -3.51 -16.20 -1.86
CA ARG A 92 -4.52 -17.20 -2.24
C ARG A 92 -5.84 -17.08 -1.46
N SER A 93 -6.03 -16.01 -0.70
CA SER A 93 -7.21 -15.79 0.14
C SER A 93 -8.14 -14.68 -0.37
N TRP A 94 -9.34 -14.68 0.18
CA TRP A 94 -10.36 -13.68 -0.03
C TRP A 94 -10.31 -12.63 1.09
N PHE A 95 -10.35 -11.35 0.73
CA PHE A 95 -10.51 -10.27 1.70
C PHE A 95 -11.96 -10.22 2.21
N ALA A 96 -12.91 -10.36 1.28
CA ALA A 96 -14.34 -10.43 1.53
C ALA A 96 -14.99 -11.40 0.51
N PRO A 97 -16.25 -11.84 0.71
CA PRO A 97 -16.92 -12.71 -0.26
C PRO A 97 -16.91 -12.11 -1.68
N GLY A 98 -16.27 -12.80 -2.62
CA GLY A 98 -16.14 -12.35 -4.01
C GLY A 98 -15.08 -11.27 -4.27
N GLN A 99 -14.29 -10.89 -3.25
CA GLN A 99 -13.19 -9.94 -3.38
C GLN A 99 -11.84 -10.57 -2.96
N PRO A 100 -10.98 -10.95 -3.92
CA PRO A 100 -9.63 -11.42 -3.62
C PRO A 100 -8.79 -10.32 -2.97
N PHE A 101 -7.85 -10.67 -2.10
CA PHE A 101 -6.94 -9.67 -1.51
C PHE A 101 -6.15 -8.89 -2.57
N LEU A 102 -5.70 -9.56 -3.64
CA LEU A 102 -4.97 -8.90 -4.72
C LEU A 102 -5.78 -7.83 -5.46
N ALA A 103 -7.11 -7.86 -5.34
CA ALA A 103 -8.03 -6.86 -5.90
C ALA A 103 -8.62 -5.94 -4.83
N TYR A 104 -8.12 -5.95 -3.60
CA TYR A 104 -8.44 -4.94 -2.59
C TYR A 104 -7.57 -3.69 -2.83
N PRO A 105 -8.10 -2.44 -2.74
CA PRO A 105 -9.50 -2.11 -2.45
C PRO A 105 -10.33 -2.05 -3.75
N SER A 106 -9.70 -2.25 -4.90
CA SER A 106 -10.31 -2.35 -6.23
C SER A 106 -9.40 -3.14 -7.17
N ALA A 107 -9.95 -3.62 -8.29
CA ALA A 107 -9.20 -4.30 -9.35
C ALA A 107 -8.03 -3.47 -9.93
N SER A 108 -7.97 -2.16 -9.67
CA SER A 108 -6.82 -1.34 -10.06
C SER A 108 -5.49 -1.85 -9.48
N ASN A 109 -5.51 -2.59 -8.36
CA ASN A 109 -4.29 -3.19 -7.82
C ASN A 109 -3.63 -4.21 -8.75
N LEU A 110 -4.41 -4.87 -9.61
CA LEU A 110 -3.88 -5.79 -10.62
C LEU A 110 -3.01 -5.08 -11.66
N ARG A 111 -3.21 -3.77 -11.88
CA ARG A 111 -2.33 -2.98 -12.77
C ARG A 111 -0.91 -2.88 -12.23
N TRP A 112 -0.76 -2.81 -10.91
CA TRP A 112 0.55 -2.76 -10.27
C TRP A 112 1.22 -4.12 -10.33
N LEU A 113 0.46 -5.20 -10.17
CA LEU A 113 0.94 -6.57 -10.41
C LEU A 113 1.45 -6.73 -11.84
N GLY A 114 0.71 -6.27 -12.84
CA GLY A 114 1.15 -6.26 -14.23
C GLY A 114 2.43 -5.42 -14.44
N ALA A 115 2.52 -4.24 -13.82
CA ALA A 115 3.75 -3.44 -13.83
C ALA A 115 4.95 -4.14 -13.17
N ALA A 116 4.70 -5.07 -12.25
CA ALA A 116 5.70 -5.94 -11.64
C ALA A 116 5.94 -7.25 -12.42
N GLY A 117 5.25 -7.46 -13.54
CA GLY A 117 5.39 -8.65 -14.39
C GLY A 117 4.53 -9.84 -13.99
N PHE A 118 3.47 -9.61 -13.20
CA PHE A 118 2.48 -10.62 -12.83
C PHE A 118 1.16 -10.34 -13.55
N GLU A 119 0.80 -11.21 -14.49
CA GLU A 119 -0.48 -11.15 -15.19
C GLU A 119 -1.52 -12.01 -14.46
N LEU A 120 -2.66 -11.41 -14.14
CA LEU A 120 -3.83 -12.07 -13.55
C LEU A 120 -5.09 -11.47 -14.18
N GLU A 121 -6.12 -12.30 -14.35
CA GLU A 121 -7.44 -11.82 -14.77
C GLU A 121 -8.10 -10.98 -13.67
N ASP A 122 -8.90 -9.98 -14.08
CA ASP A 122 -9.66 -9.11 -13.16
C ASP A 122 -10.52 -9.91 -12.18
N THR A 123 -11.12 -11.00 -12.69
CA THR A 123 -11.82 -12.00 -11.91
C THR A 123 -11.02 -13.28 -11.92
N HIS A 124 -10.29 -13.55 -10.83
CA HIS A 124 -9.57 -14.81 -10.64
C HIS A 124 -10.04 -15.48 -9.35
N ASP A 125 -9.98 -16.81 -9.33
CA ASP A 125 -10.03 -17.56 -8.07
C ASP A 125 -8.63 -17.51 -7.43
N PRO A 126 -8.46 -16.84 -6.28
CA PRO A 126 -7.17 -16.75 -5.62
C PRO A 126 -6.65 -18.13 -5.19
N ALA A 127 -7.53 -19.10 -4.93
CA ALA A 127 -7.10 -20.45 -4.59
C ALA A 127 -6.39 -21.17 -5.75
N ALA A 128 -6.67 -20.77 -7.00
CA ALA A 128 -6.09 -21.35 -8.20
C ALA A 128 -4.69 -20.80 -8.55
N ILE A 129 -4.21 -19.76 -7.86
CA ILE A 129 -2.87 -19.19 -8.09
C ILE A 129 -1.81 -20.24 -7.68
N PRO A 130 -0.89 -20.64 -8.59
CA PRO A 130 0.19 -21.57 -8.27
C PRO A 130 1.05 -21.08 -7.11
N GLU A 131 1.55 -22.01 -6.29
CA GLU A 131 2.28 -21.69 -5.06
C GLU A 131 3.55 -20.87 -5.31
N ASP A 132 4.30 -21.18 -6.36
CA ASP A 132 5.51 -20.46 -6.74
C ASP A 132 5.19 -19.02 -7.18
N GLN A 133 4.11 -18.84 -7.94
CA GLN A 133 3.62 -17.53 -8.34
C GLN A 133 3.11 -16.74 -7.13
N ALA A 134 2.35 -17.36 -6.23
CA ALA A 134 1.84 -16.74 -5.02
C ALA A 134 2.97 -16.26 -4.10
N ARG A 135 4.02 -17.07 -3.93
CA ARG A 135 5.22 -16.68 -3.17
C ARG A 135 5.89 -15.44 -3.75
N ARG A 136 6.07 -15.40 -5.09
CA ARG A 136 6.68 -14.25 -5.78
C ARG A 136 5.81 -12.99 -5.69
N ILE A 137 4.49 -13.13 -5.76
CA ILE A 137 3.55 -12.01 -5.58
C ILE A 137 3.62 -11.48 -4.14
N ALA A 138 3.61 -12.37 -3.15
CA ALA A 138 3.70 -11.99 -1.74
C ALA A 138 4.96 -11.16 -1.45
N ASP A 139 6.12 -11.61 -1.96
CA ASP A 139 7.39 -10.91 -1.80
C ASP A 139 7.40 -9.53 -2.48
N ALA A 140 6.66 -9.38 -3.59
CA ALA A 140 6.58 -8.14 -4.36
C ALA A 140 5.59 -7.11 -3.77
N PHE A 141 4.55 -7.54 -3.05
CA PHE A 141 3.42 -6.69 -2.68
C PHE A 141 3.20 -6.50 -1.18
N GLY A 142 3.83 -7.30 -0.33
CA GLY A 142 3.69 -7.16 1.12
C GLY A 142 4.92 -7.59 1.91
N LEU A 143 4.74 -7.63 3.23
CA LEU A 143 5.72 -8.04 4.22
C LEU A 143 5.18 -9.27 4.92
N PHE A 144 5.79 -10.42 4.66
CA PHE A 144 5.29 -11.70 5.17
C PHE A 144 6.39 -12.55 5.80
N GLY A 145 6.04 -13.20 6.91
CA GLY A 145 6.90 -14.12 7.64
C GLY A 145 7.50 -13.50 8.90
N PRO A 146 8.71 -13.92 9.32
CA PRO A 146 9.32 -13.43 10.56
C PRO A 146 9.55 -11.91 10.54
N PRO A 147 9.49 -11.23 11.69
CA PRO A 147 9.68 -9.77 11.74
C PRO A 147 11.04 -9.31 11.19
N GLU A 148 12.10 -10.11 11.33
CA GLU A 148 13.42 -9.84 10.75
C GLU A 148 13.35 -9.71 9.23
N ARG A 149 12.68 -10.66 8.58
CA ARG A 149 12.47 -10.66 7.13
C ARG A 149 11.67 -9.44 6.70
N CYS A 150 10.65 -9.06 7.47
CA CYS A 150 9.86 -7.86 7.19
C CYS A 150 10.73 -6.60 7.24
N ALA A 151 11.66 -6.50 8.20
CA ALA A 151 12.61 -5.39 8.28
C ALA A 151 13.58 -5.37 7.07
N GLU A 152 14.14 -6.52 6.69
CA GLU A 152 15.00 -6.66 5.51
C GLU A 152 14.28 -6.22 4.23
N ARG A 153 13.02 -6.61 4.06
CA ARG A 153 12.20 -6.21 2.90
C ARG A 153 11.93 -4.71 2.85
N LEU A 154 11.73 -4.05 3.99
CA LEU A 154 11.58 -2.60 4.07
C LEU A 154 12.88 -1.88 3.67
N LEU A 155 14.03 -2.36 4.16
CA LEU A 155 15.34 -1.83 3.76
C LEU A 155 15.58 -1.98 2.26
N GLN A 156 15.27 -3.16 1.69
CA GLN A 156 15.37 -3.40 0.26
C GLN A 156 14.44 -2.48 -0.54
N ALA A 157 13.21 -2.24 -0.09
CA ALA A 157 12.29 -1.33 -0.78
C ALA A 157 12.77 0.12 -0.76
N ARG A 158 13.43 0.54 0.33
CA ARG A 158 14.10 1.85 0.40
C ARG A 158 15.22 1.95 -0.63
N GLU A 159 16.08 0.95 -0.73
CA GLU A 159 17.21 0.93 -1.67
C GLU A 159 16.75 0.85 -3.14
N ASP A 160 15.79 -0.02 -3.46
CA ASP A 160 15.38 -0.30 -4.84
C ASP A 160 14.44 0.75 -5.44
N ALA A 161 13.67 1.43 -4.58
CA ALA A 161 12.54 2.23 -5.01
C ALA A 161 12.36 3.56 -4.24
N GLY A 162 13.22 3.86 -3.26
CA GLY A 162 13.14 5.10 -2.49
C GLY A 162 11.93 5.16 -1.55
N VAL A 163 11.46 4.00 -1.06
CA VAL A 163 10.35 3.95 -0.09
C VAL A 163 10.85 4.44 1.28
N GLU A 164 10.45 5.64 1.68
CA GLU A 164 10.86 6.27 2.95
C GLU A 164 9.79 6.19 4.05
N HIS A 165 8.51 6.25 3.69
CA HIS A 165 7.40 6.20 4.64
C HIS A 165 6.47 5.04 4.33
N VAL A 166 6.17 4.25 5.35
CA VAL A 166 5.26 3.12 5.25
C VAL A 166 4.16 3.21 6.31
N PHE A 167 2.95 2.82 5.92
CA PHE A 167 1.85 2.51 6.80
C PHE A 167 1.69 0.99 6.80
N LEU A 168 1.95 0.37 7.96
CA LEU A 168 1.84 -1.08 8.11
C LEU A 168 0.36 -1.44 8.29
N PHE A 169 -0.18 -2.16 7.31
CA PHE A 169 -1.56 -2.62 7.29
C PHE A 169 -1.60 -4.11 7.62
N PRO A 170 -2.05 -4.54 8.81
CA PRO A 170 -2.09 -5.95 9.17
C PRO A 170 -2.86 -6.78 8.16
N ALA A 171 -2.38 -7.98 7.85
CA ALA A 171 -3.04 -8.93 6.97
C ALA A 171 -4.26 -9.54 7.68
N HIS A 172 -5.40 -8.85 7.60
CA HIS A 172 -6.68 -9.30 8.12
C HIS A 172 -7.70 -9.40 6.98
N ASP A 173 -8.61 -10.36 7.08
CA ASP A 173 -9.82 -10.39 6.26
C ASP A 173 -10.92 -9.53 6.89
N LEU A 174 -12.07 -9.41 6.20
CA LEU A 174 -13.19 -8.61 6.70
C LEU A 174 -13.71 -9.08 8.08
N ALA A 175 -13.54 -10.36 8.43
CA ALA A 175 -13.98 -10.90 9.71
C ALA A 175 -12.99 -10.57 10.84
N GLY A 176 -11.69 -10.69 10.57
CA GLY A 176 -10.61 -10.37 11.50
C GLY A 176 -10.25 -8.88 11.58
N GLY A 177 -10.90 -8.01 10.79
CA GLY A 177 -10.56 -6.57 10.75
C GLY A 177 -10.84 -5.78 12.03
N TYR A 178 -11.47 -6.39 13.04
CA TYR A 178 -11.64 -5.82 14.38
C TYR A 178 -10.65 -6.36 15.41
N ASP A 179 -9.83 -7.34 15.05
CA ASP A 179 -8.78 -7.84 15.93
C ASP A 179 -7.66 -6.79 16.01
N MET A 180 -7.29 -6.44 17.24
CA MET A 180 -6.22 -5.47 17.47
C MET A 180 -4.86 -6.10 17.07
N PRO A 181 -4.01 -5.39 16.30
CA PRO A 181 -2.77 -5.93 15.78
C PRO A 181 -1.63 -5.89 16.81
N GLU A 182 -1.88 -6.48 17.99
CA GLU A 182 -0.94 -6.45 19.12
C GLU A 182 0.40 -7.12 18.75
N ALA A 183 0.34 -8.24 18.02
CA ALA A 183 1.53 -8.97 17.57
C ALA A 183 2.38 -8.12 16.60
N GLU A 184 1.75 -7.44 15.64
CA GLU A 184 2.43 -6.56 14.69
C GLU A 184 3.04 -5.34 15.39
N VAL A 185 2.32 -4.74 16.34
CA VAL A 185 2.82 -3.60 17.12
C VAL A 185 4.02 -4.01 17.96
N GLN A 186 3.96 -5.16 18.65
CA GLN A 186 5.07 -5.68 19.44
C GLN A 186 6.27 -6.02 18.55
N ALA A 187 6.06 -6.75 17.46
CA ALA A 187 7.11 -7.09 16.51
C ALA A 187 7.77 -5.84 15.90
N PHE A 188 6.98 -4.81 15.61
CA PHE A 188 7.52 -3.55 15.12
C PHE A 188 8.41 -2.89 16.17
N ALA A 189 7.94 -2.78 17.41
CA ALA A 189 8.67 -2.13 18.49
C ALA A 189 9.97 -2.88 18.85
N GLU A 190 9.92 -4.20 18.94
CA GLU A 190 11.01 -5.03 19.47
C GLU A 190 12.01 -5.47 18.40
N VAL A 191 11.58 -5.65 17.14
CA VAL A 191 12.39 -6.30 16.11
C VAL A 191 12.59 -5.44 14.87
N ILE A 192 11.50 -4.92 14.27
CA ILE A 192 11.56 -4.23 12.98
C ILE A 192 12.19 -2.84 13.15
N ARG A 193 11.65 -2.00 14.03
CA ARG A 193 12.11 -0.62 14.24
C ARG A 193 13.61 -0.55 14.58
N PRO A 194 14.17 -1.36 15.51
CA PRO A 194 15.60 -1.32 15.79
C PRO A 194 16.50 -1.63 14.58
N ARG A 195 16.00 -2.39 13.59
CA ARG A 195 16.75 -2.76 12.38
C ARG A 195 16.70 -1.73 11.27
N LEU A 196 15.70 -0.85 11.25
CA LEU A 196 15.57 0.19 10.21
C LEU A 196 16.61 1.32 10.34
N GLY A 197 17.34 1.35 11.45
CA GLY A 197 18.23 2.44 11.83
C GLY A 197 17.48 3.51 12.62
N ALA A 198 18.21 4.25 13.45
CA ALA A 198 17.71 5.45 14.13
C ALA A 198 17.74 6.67 13.20
#